data_AF-A0A9D5X8Y7-F1
#
_entry.id   AF-A0A9D5X8Y7-F1
#
_cell.length_a   1.000
_cell.length_b   1.000
_cell.length_c   1.000
_cell.angle_alpha   90.00
_cell.angle_beta   90.00
_cell.angle_gamma   90.00
#
_symmetry.space_group_name_H-M   'P 1'
#
loop_
_entity.id
_entity.type
_entity.pdbx_description
1 polymer ?
#
loop_
_entity_poly.entity_id
_entity_poly.type
_entity_poly.pdbx_seq_one_letter_code
_entity_poly.pdbx_strand_id
1 'polypeptide(L)'
;CIVCLRPTKSRSLYVQMVGRGTRLSPETGKEKLLLLDFLWMTGRHNLVRPAALFATSDEVAKRITEMTQEAEGAVDLLGAEPIAEQDVALERELAVAAELERMRKRKAQFVDPLQYAVSICDLDLQTFEPSFAWEEDPATDAQSKQLEKLGIDPAGMTQGYAELVLKKAHERIDAHLATPKQVRMLERKGFQHPGLWTFEQASHMMSRLAMNRWIVPRDIDPATYDPNK
;
A
#
# COMPACT_ATOMS: atom_id res chain seq x y z
N CYS A 1 4.08 28.69 -28.52
CA CYS A 1 4.36 27.27 -28.83
C CYS A 1 5.86 27.03 -28.68
N ILE A 2 6.27 25.89 -28.11
CA ILE A 2 7.66 25.41 -28.09
C ILE A 2 7.68 24.03 -28.73
N VAL A 3 8.68 23.79 -29.57
CA VAL A 3 8.94 22.47 -30.18
C VAL A 3 10.29 21.98 -29.70
N CYS A 4 10.31 20.90 -28.92
CA CYS A 4 11.53 20.35 -28.34
C CYS A 4 12.10 19.25 -29.24
N LEU A 5 12.97 19.61 -30.19
CA LEU A 5 13.64 18.66 -31.10
C LEU A 5 14.97 18.12 -30.56
N ARG A 6 15.46 18.66 -29.45
CA ARG A 6 16.73 18.21 -28.84
C ARG A 6 16.47 17.04 -27.89
N PRO A 7 16.90 15.80 -28.21
CA PRO A 7 16.82 14.70 -27.26
C PRO A 7 17.71 15.00 -26.05
N THR A 8 17.15 14.91 -24.85
CA THR A 8 17.88 15.16 -23.59
C THR A 8 17.48 14.15 -22.54
N LYS A 9 18.47 13.72 -21.75
CA LYS A 9 18.26 12.97 -20.50
C LYS A 9 18.31 13.89 -19.26
N SER A 10 18.76 15.13 -19.43
CA SER A 10 18.82 16.11 -18.34
C SER A 10 17.50 16.84 -18.21
N ARG A 11 16.81 16.62 -17.07
CA ARG A 11 15.59 17.33 -16.70
C ARG A 11 15.82 18.84 -16.63
N SER A 12 16.91 19.28 -16.02
CA SER A 12 17.24 20.70 -15.87
C SER A 12 17.38 21.42 -17.22
N LEU A 13 18.03 20.78 -18.20
CA LEU A 13 18.15 21.34 -19.55
C LEU A 13 16.78 21.41 -20.25
N TYR A 14 15.93 20.40 -20.07
CA TYR A 14 14.58 20.38 -20.62
C TYR A 14 13.71 21.50 -20.04
N VAL A 15 13.73 21.67 -18.71
CA VAL A 15 13.06 22.76 -17.99
C VAL A 15 13.53 24.12 -18.49
N GLN A 16 14.82 24.32 -18.72
CA GLN A 16 15.34 25.58 -19.26
C GLN A 16 14.83 25.88 -20.68
N MET A 17 14.73 24.86 -21.54
CA MET A 17 14.20 25.01 -22.90
C MET A 17 12.70 25.37 -22.87
N VAL A 18 11.90 24.64 -22.10
CA VAL A 18 10.44 24.86 -22.00
C VAL A 18 10.13 26.15 -21.25
N GLY A 19 10.90 26.49 -20.21
CA GLY A 19 10.72 27.69 -19.39
C GLY A 19 10.89 29.01 -20.15
N ARG A 20 11.59 29.02 -21.29
CA ARG A 20 11.58 30.20 -22.19
C ARG A 20 10.19 30.48 -22.75
N GLY A 21 9.39 29.43 -22.92
CA GLY A 21 8.03 29.48 -23.42
C GLY A 21 6.99 29.90 -22.38
N THR A 22 7.31 30.00 -21.09
CA THR A 22 6.33 30.38 -20.04
C THR A 22 6.22 31.89 -19.82
N ARG A 23 7.04 32.70 -20.52
CA ARG A 23 6.94 34.16 -20.45
C ARG A 23 5.56 34.65 -20.91
N LEU A 24 5.00 35.57 -20.11
CA LEU A 24 3.78 36.30 -20.42
C LEU A 24 4.01 37.17 -21.67
N SER A 25 3.01 37.25 -22.53
CA SER A 25 3.00 38.14 -23.68
C SER A 25 1.63 38.83 -23.75
N PRO A 26 1.47 39.96 -23.04
CA PRO A 26 0.20 40.69 -22.97
C PRO A 26 -0.30 41.13 -24.35
N GLU A 27 0.64 41.46 -25.24
CA GLU A 27 0.39 41.98 -26.59
C GLU A 27 -0.17 40.92 -27.55
N THR A 28 0.06 39.63 -27.27
CA THR A 28 -0.49 38.52 -28.07
C THR A 28 -1.67 37.81 -27.39
N GLY A 29 -2.05 38.23 -26.17
CA GLY A 29 -3.11 37.58 -25.39
C GLY A 29 -2.81 36.10 -25.05
N LYS A 30 -1.54 35.71 -25.00
CA LYS A 30 -1.14 34.32 -24.80
C LYS A 30 -1.38 33.87 -23.36
N GLU A 31 -2.33 32.96 -23.17
CA GLU A 31 -2.67 32.38 -21.87
C GLU A 31 -2.00 31.02 -21.60
N LYS A 32 -1.83 30.18 -22.64
CA LYS A 32 -1.31 28.80 -22.51
C LYS A 32 -0.07 28.57 -23.37
N LEU A 33 0.81 27.68 -22.90
CA LEU A 33 1.97 27.21 -23.67
C LEU A 33 1.67 25.86 -24.32
N LEU A 34 1.54 25.84 -25.65
CA LEU A 34 1.56 24.59 -26.41
C LEU A 34 3.00 24.05 -26.50
N LEU A 35 3.20 22.83 -26.01
CA LEU A 35 4.44 22.08 -26.10
C LEU A 35 4.26 20.90 -27.06
N LEU A 36 5.05 20.86 -28.13
CA LEU A 36 5.04 19.77 -29.09
C LEU A 36 6.26 18.88 -28.83
N ASP A 37 6.00 17.65 -28.37
CA ASP A 37 7.01 16.64 -28.16
C ASP A 37 6.87 15.50 -29.18
N PHE A 38 7.93 15.28 -29.94
CA PHE A 38 8.04 14.22 -30.95
C PHE A 38 8.93 13.06 -30.48
N LEU A 39 9.55 13.18 -29.30
CA LEU A 39 10.52 12.22 -28.78
C LEU A 39 9.87 10.93 -28.24
N TRP A 40 8.55 10.81 -28.30
CA TRP A 40 7.83 9.55 -28.08
C TRP A 40 8.22 8.45 -29.09
N MET A 41 8.74 8.81 -30.27
CA MET A 41 9.13 7.88 -31.32
C MET A 41 10.46 7.14 -31.06
N THR A 42 11.25 7.54 -30.07
CA THR A 42 12.55 6.91 -29.78
C THR A 42 12.44 5.86 -28.67
N GLY A 43 12.30 4.58 -29.04
CA GLY A 43 12.13 3.47 -28.08
C GLY A 43 13.40 2.98 -27.38
N ARG A 44 14.61 3.43 -27.78
CA ARG A 44 15.88 2.90 -27.25
C ARG A 44 16.46 3.66 -26.05
N HIS A 45 15.98 4.86 -25.75
CA HIS A 45 16.58 5.72 -24.73
C HIS A 45 15.51 6.34 -23.82
N ASN A 46 15.75 6.29 -22.50
CA ASN A 46 14.94 7.01 -21.52
C ASN A 46 15.24 8.52 -21.61
N LEU A 47 14.47 9.23 -22.43
CA LEU A 47 14.55 10.69 -22.62
C LEU A 47 13.53 11.40 -21.73
N VAL A 48 13.82 12.65 -21.39
CA VAL A 48 12.89 13.50 -20.64
C VAL A 48 11.66 13.78 -21.50
N ARG A 49 10.48 13.52 -20.93
CA ARG A 49 9.17 13.77 -21.54
C ARG A 49 8.48 14.95 -20.85
N PRO A 50 7.49 15.60 -21.50
CA PRO A 50 6.71 16.69 -20.91
C PRO A 50 6.15 16.39 -19.52
N ALA A 51 5.71 15.16 -19.27
CA ALA A 51 5.18 14.72 -17.98
C ALA A 51 6.18 14.93 -16.81
N ALA A 52 7.48 14.80 -17.06
CA ALA A 52 8.52 14.96 -16.05
C ALA A 52 8.76 16.41 -15.61
N LEU A 53 8.13 17.39 -16.26
CA LEU A 53 8.17 18.79 -15.83
C LEU A 53 7.42 18.98 -14.51
N PHE A 54 6.23 18.38 -14.42
CA PHE A 54 5.29 18.62 -13.34
C PHE A 54 5.21 17.44 -12.36
N ALA A 55 5.35 16.20 -12.83
CA ALA A 55 5.26 15.03 -11.98
C ALA A 55 6.20 15.07 -10.76
N THR A 56 5.63 14.75 -9.60
CA THR A 56 6.31 14.62 -8.30
C THR A 56 7.17 13.37 -8.20
N SER A 57 6.83 12.32 -8.96
CA SER A 57 7.56 11.05 -9.00
C SER A 57 7.64 10.45 -10.41
N ASP A 58 8.58 9.52 -10.62
CA ASP A 58 8.75 8.83 -11.90
C ASP A 58 7.54 7.97 -12.29
N GLU A 59 6.79 7.44 -11.33
CA GLU A 59 5.57 6.66 -11.56
C GLU A 59 4.43 7.56 -12.08
N VAL A 60 4.25 8.73 -11.45
CA VAL A 60 3.29 9.74 -11.89
C VAL A 60 3.65 10.24 -13.29
N ALA A 61 4.94 10.46 -13.58
CA ALA A 61 5.40 10.87 -14.91
C ALA A 61 5.08 9.83 -16.00
N LYS A 62 5.21 8.54 -15.68
CA LYS A 62 4.84 7.44 -16.60
C LYS A 62 3.34 7.45 -16.85
N ARG A 63 2.53 7.53 -15.79
CA ARG A 63 1.06 7.54 -15.89
C ARG A 63 0.54 8.72 -16.72
N ILE A 64 1.02 9.94 -16.48
CA ILE A 64 0.69 11.12 -17.30
C ILE A 64 1.10 10.89 -18.76
N THR A 65 2.24 10.23 -18.99
CA THR A 65 2.69 9.93 -20.36
C THR A 65 1.76 8.95 -21.06
N GLU A 66 1.32 7.89 -20.39
CA GLU A 66 0.35 6.93 -20.93
C GLU A 66 -0.96 7.62 -21.30
N MET A 67 -1.50 8.44 -20.39
CA MET A 67 -2.69 9.26 -20.66
C MET A 67 -2.51 10.18 -21.88
N THR A 68 -1.30 10.72 -22.07
CA THR A 68 -0.97 11.57 -23.23
C THR A 68 -0.87 10.79 -24.54
N GLN A 69 -0.51 9.50 -24.47
CA GLN A 69 -0.42 8.62 -25.64
C GLN A 69 -1.78 8.06 -26.05
N GLU A 70 -2.66 7.81 -25.09
CA GLU A 70 -4.02 7.30 -25.32
C GLU A 70 -4.99 8.38 -25.80
N ALA A 71 -4.75 9.65 -25.41
CA ALA A 71 -5.61 10.76 -25.80
C ALA A 71 -5.40 11.17 -27.26
N GLU A 72 -6.49 11.25 -28.04
CA GLU A 72 -6.48 11.85 -29.38
C GLU A 72 -6.51 13.38 -29.29
N GLY A 73 -5.38 14.00 -28.97
CA GLY A 73 -5.25 15.47 -29.01
C GLY A 73 -4.26 16.05 -28.00
N ALA A 74 -4.30 17.38 -27.86
CA ALA A 74 -3.49 18.07 -26.87
C ALA A 74 -4.02 17.78 -25.45
N VAL A 75 -3.18 17.20 -24.60
CA VAL A 75 -3.50 16.95 -23.20
C VAL A 75 -3.02 18.10 -22.33
N ASP A 76 -3.86 18.54 -21.41
CA ASP A 76 -3.48 19.48 -20.37
C ASP A 76 -2.68 18.76 -19.28
N LEU A 77 -1.37 18.93 -19.29
CA LEU A 77 -0.46 18.27 -18.36
C LEU A 77 -0.69 18.68 -16.90
N LEU A 78 -1.11 19.93 -16.66
CA LEU A 78 -1.40 20.41 -15.30
C LEU A 78 -2.71 19.81 -14.77
N GLY A 79 -3.68 19.57 -15.64
CA GLY A 79 -4.92 18.88 -15.28
C GLY A 79 -4.74 17.36 -15.12
N ALA A 80 -3.81 16.76 -15.86
CA ALA A 80 -3.54 15.32 -15.81
C ALA A 80 -2.72 14.90 -14.58
N GLU A 81 -1.89 15.79 -14.04
CA GLU A 81 -1.07 15.52 -12.85
C GLU A 81 -1.86 15.01 -11.64
N PRO A 82 -2.88 15.72 -11.11
CA PRO A 82 -3.62 15.26 -9.93
C PRO A 82 -4.38 13.95 -10.18
N ILE A 83 -4.82 13.70 -11.42
CA ILE A 83 -5.49 12.46 -11.80
C ILE A 83 -4.49 11.30 -11.77
N ALA A 84 -3.31 11.50 -12.35
CA ALA A 84 -2.25 10.49 -12.36
C ALA A 84 -1.72 10.20 -10.94
N GLU A 85 -1.64 11.19 -10.06
CA GLU A 85 -1.29 10.97 -8.64
C GLU A 85 -2.32 10.07 -7.94
N GLN A 86 -3.61 10.31 -8.17
CA GLN A 86 -4.69 9.48 -7.61
C GLN A 86 -4.66 8.05 -8.18
N ASP A 87 -4.48 7.89 -9.48
CA ASP A 87 -4.37 6.59 -10.13
C ASP A 87 -3.19 5.78 -9.57
N VAL A 88 -2.00 6.38 -9.47
CA VAL A 88 -0.80 5.72 -8.93
C VAL A 88 -1.01 5.35 -7.46
N ALA A 89 -1.64 6.22 -6.67
CA ALA A 89 -1.97 5.91 -5.29
C ALA A 89 -2.92 4.71 -5.19
N LEU A 90 -3.98 4.70 -6.00
CA LEU A 90 -4.95 3.60 -6.05
C LEU A 90 -4.29 2.28 -6.49
N GLU A 91 -3.45 2.30 -7.52
CA GLU A 91 -2.73 1.10 -7.97
C GLU A 91 -1.82 0.55 -6.88
N ARG A 92 -1.12 1.42 -6.14
CA ARG A 92 -0.29 1.02 -4.99
C ARG A 92 -1.14 0.40 -3.89
N GLU A 93 -2.26 1.03 -3.52
CA GLU A 93 -3.19 0.50 -2.51
C GLU A 93 -3.74 -0.87 -2.92
N LEU A 94 -4.15 -1.03 -4.19
CA LEU A 94 -4.63 -2.29 -4.73
C LEU A 94 -3.55 -3.37 -4.74
N ALA A 95 -2.31 -3.03 -5.09
CA ALA A 95 -1.19 -3.97 -5.08
C ALA A 95 -0.88 -4.44 -3.65
N VAL A 96 -0.87 -3.52 -2.68
CA VAL A 96 -0.71 -3.85 -1.25
C VAL A 96 -1.86 -4.73 -0.77
N ALA A 97 -3.10 -4.41 -1.11
CA ALA A 97 -4.27 -5.21 -0.74
C ALA A 97 -4.23 -6.61 -1.36
N ALA A 98 -3.82 -6.74 -2.62
CA ALA A 98 -3.67 -8.02 -3.30
C ALA A 98 -2.58 -8.88 -2.65
N GLU A 99 -1.48 -8.26 -2.23
CA GLU A 99 -0.40 -8.95 -1.52
C GLU A 99 -0.86 -9.43 -0.13
N LEU A 100 -1.55 -8.57 0.63
CA LEU A 100 -2.15 -8.93 1.92
C LEU A 100 -3.13 -10.09 1.78
N GLU A 101 -3.96 -10.09 0.72
CA GLU A 101 -4.90 -11.16 0.43
C GLU A 101 -4.20 -12.47 0.04
N ARG A 102 -3.10 -12.37 -0.72
CA ARG A 102 -2.23 -13.52 -1.03
C ARG A 102 -1.62 -14.11 0.25
N MET A 103 -1.17 -13.25 1.16
CA MET A 103 -0.62 -13.66 2.46
C MET A 103 -1.69 -14.33 3.33
N ARG A 104 -2.91 -13.79 3.40
CA ARG A 104 -4.06 -14.39 4.10
C ARG A 104 -4.35 -15.83 3.66
N LYS A 105 -4.22 -16.10 2.36
CA LYS A 105 -4.48 -17.42 1.76
C LYS A 105 -3.33 -18.40 1.89
N ARG A 106 -2.11 -17.96 2.23
CA ARG A 106 -0.95 -18.85 2.36
C ARG A 106 -1.11 -19.81 3.55
N LYS A 107 -0.86 -21.09 3.30
CA LYS A 107 -0.74 -22.12 4.35
C LYS A 107 0.60 -21.95 5.10
N ALA A 108 0.75 -20.89 5.88
CA ALA A 108 1.86 -20.75 6.82
C ALA A 108 1.54 -21.43 8.17
N GLN A 109 2.54 -21.78 8.98
CA GLN A 109 2.29 -22.26 10.34
C GLN A 109 1.89 -21.12 11.28
N PHE A 110 2.46 -19.92 11.05
CA PHE A 110 2.29 -18.74 11.89
C PHE A 110 1.55 -17.60 11.16
N VAL A 111 1.05 -16.63 11.93
CA VAL A 111 0.44 -15.37 11.46
C VAL A 111 1.57 -14.41 11.10
N ASP A 112 1.48 -13.77 9.95
CA ASP A 112 2.43 -12.70 9.61
C ASP A 112 2.23 -11.49 10.56
N PRO A 113 3.31 -10.88 11.11
CA PRO A 113 3.20 -9.76 12.05
C PRO A 113 2.48 -8.53 11.48
N LEU A 114 2.73 -8.18 10.22
CA LEU A 114 2.08 -7.03 9.57
C LEU A 114 0.60 -7.32 9.32
N GLN A 115 0.28 -8.53 8.85
CA GLN A 115 -1.10 -8.98 8.73
C GLN A 115 -1.82 -8.89 10.09
N TYR A 116 -1.17 -9.33 11.16
CA TYR A 116 -1.73 -9.26 12.50
C TYR A 116 -1.98 -7.81 12.95
N ALA A 117 -1.01 -6.91 12.75
CA ALA A 117 -1.11 -5.48 13.08
C ALA A 117 -2.30 -4.80 12.38
N VAL A 118 -2.49 -5.08 11.08
CA VAL A 118 -3.63 -4.58 10.30
C VAL A 118 -4.95 -5.13 10.83
N SER A 119 -4.99 -6.43 11.16
CA SER A 119 -6.22 -7.05 11.66
C SER A 119 -6.67 -6.52 13.02
N ILE A 120 -5.75 -6.10 13.88
CA ILE A 120 -6.06 -5.52 15.19
C ILE A 120 -6.22 -4.00 15.14
N CYS A 121 -6.02 -3.40 13.96
CA CYS A 121 -6.08 -1.96 13.73
C CYS A 121 -5.17 -1.15 14.66
N ASP A 122 -4.00 -1.69 15.02
CA ASP A 122 -3.03 -1.02 15.88
C ASP A 122 -2.08 -0.19 15.02
N LEU A 123 -2.08 1.14 15.22
CA LEU A 123 -1.27 2.07 14.44
C LEU A 123 0.21 1.97 14.80
N ASP A 124 0.53 1.82 16.10
CA ASP A 124 1.90 1.74 16.59
C ASP A 124 2.67 0.58 15.94
N LEU A 125 1.98 -0.55 15.72
CA LEU A 125 2.54 -1.72 15.06
C LEU A 125 2.66 -1.59 13.53
N GLN A 126 1.88 -0.71 12.90
CA GLN A 126 1.95 -0.47 11.46
C GLN A 126 3.04 0.54 11.11
N THR A 127 3.31 1.50 12.00
CA THR A 127 4.26 2.60 11.80
C THR A 127 5.46 2.51 12.75
N PHE A 128 5.83 1.30 13.16
CA PHE A 128 6.96 1.12 14.07
C PHE A 128 8.26 1.56 13.40
N GLU A 129 8.95 2.50 14.04
CA GLU A 129 10.30 2.94 13.67
C GLU A 129 11.23 2.76 14.88
N PRO A 130 12.36 2.05 14.72
CA PRO A 130 13.37 1.93 15.77
C PRO A 130 13.86 3.31 16.24
N SER A 131 13.75 3.56 17.54
CA SER A 131 14.28 4.75 18.20
C SER A 131 15.68 4.51 18.77
N PHE A 132 15.98 3.28 19.16
CA PHE A 132 17.26 2.90 19.75
C PHE A 132 18.00 1.89 18.88
N ALA A 133 19.34 1.95 18.86
CA ALA A 133 20.17 1.06 18.04
C ALA A 133 19.95 -0.43 18.33
N TRP A 134 19.64 -0.79 19.59
CA TRP A 134 19.35 -2.18 19.96
C TRP A 134 18.00 -2.68 19.43
N GLU A 135 17.08 -1.79 19.04
CA GLU A 135 15.79 -2.18 18.48
C GLU A 135 15.89 -2.67 17.04
N GLU A 136 17.00 -2.37 16.35
CA GLU A 136 17.34 -2.85 15.01
C GLU A 136 18.00 -4.23 15.02
N ASP A 137 18.51 -4.66 16.18
CA ASP A 137 19.08 -6.00 16.34
C ASP A 137 18.01 -7.07 16.05
N PRO A 138 18.41 -8.27 15.59
CA PRO A 138 17.45 -9.36 15.35
C PRO A 138 16.74 -9.76 16.66
N ALA A 139 15.48 -10.18 16.55
CA ALA A 139 14.70 -10.61 17.70
C ALA A 139 15.41 -11.71 18.51
N THR A 140 15.38 -11.56 19.84
CA THR A 140 16.02 -12.52 20.76
C THR A 140 15.32 -13.88 20.72
N ASP A 141 16.06 -14.96 21.00
CA ASP A 141 15.52 -16.33 21.03
C ASP A 141 14.32 -16.48 21.98
N ALA A 142 14.31 -15.73 23.09
CA ALA A 142 13.22 -15.74 24.05
C ALA A 142 11.96 -15.10 23.45
N GLN A 143 12.09 -13.95 22.78
CA GLN A 143 10.98 -13.28 22.10
C GLN A 143 10.43 -14.16 20.98
N SER A 144 11.30 -14.75 20.16
CA SER A 144 10.92 -15.64 19.05
C SER A 144 10.08 -16.83 19.54
N LYS A 145 10.50 -17.50 20.62
CA LYS A 145 9.73 -18.61 21.23
C LYS A 145 8.37 -18.16 21.77
N GLN A 146 8.28 -16.94 22.34
CA GLN A 146 7.02 -16.40 22.83
C GLN A 146 6.06 -16.07 21.67
N LEU A 147 6.57 -15.47 20.60
CA LEU A 147 5.80 -15.18 19.38
C LEU A 147 5.26 -16.46 18.74
N GLU A 148 6.09 -17.50 18.62
CA GLU A 148 5.67 -18.81 18.11
C GLU A 148 4.56 -19.43 18.97
N LYS A 149 4.64 -19.29 20.30
CA LYS A 149 3.59 -19.78 21.22
C LYS A 149 2.26 -19.06 20.96
N LEU A 150 2.30 -17.75 20.79
CA LEU A 150 1.14 -16.92 20.41
C LEU A 150 0.64 -17.22 18.99
N GLY A 151 1.51 -17.79 18.15
CA GLY A 151 1.23 -18.18 16.77
C GLY A 151 1.63 -17.12 15.75
N ILE A 152 2.44 -16.13 16.10
CA ILE A 152 2.95 -15.07 15.22
C ILE A 152 4.34 -15.49 14.69
N ASP A 153 4.63 -15.18 13.43
CA ASP A 153 5.90 -15.53 12.78
C ASP A 153 7.01 -14.59 13.27
N PRO A 154 8.07 -15.10 13.94
CA PRO A 154 9.19 -14.26 14.37
C PRO A 154 10.17 -13.94 13.23
N ALA A 155 10.02 -14.56 12.06
CA ALA A 155 11.00 -14.45 10.98
C ALA A 155 11.18 -13.01 10.49
N GLY A 156 12.43 -12.51 10.54
CA GLY A 156 12.79 -11.18 10.05
C GLY A 156 12.35 -10.02 10.95
N MET A 157 11.83 -10.30 12.15
CA MET A 157 11.48 -9.24 13.10
C MET A 157 12.72 -8.69 13.79
N THR A 158 12.73 -7.37 13.99
CA THR A 158 13.71 -6.71 14.85
C THR A 158 13.32 -6.86 16.32
N GLN A 159 14.28 -6.65 17.21
CA GLN A 159 14.11 -6.83 18.66
C GLN A 159 13.06 -5.88 19.24
N GLY A 160 13.10 -4.59 18.85
CA GLY A 160 12.13 -3.60 19.33
C GLY A 160 10.72 -3.89 18.80
N TYR A 161 10.61 -4.31 17.55
CA TYR A 161 9.32 -4.66 16.96
C TYR A 161 8.72 -5.91 17.63
N ALA A 162 9.53 -6.93 17.88
CA ALA A 162 9.11 -8.13 18.60
C ALA A 162 8.62 -7.82 20.02
N GLU A 163 9.30 -6.91 20.73
CA GLU A 163 8.87 -6.45 22.06
C GLU A 163 7.52 -5.74 22.01
N LEU A 164 7.32 -4.84 21.05
CA LEU A 164 6.06 -4.12 20.88
C LEU A 164 4.91 -5.07 20.53
N VAL A 165 5.12 -6.03 19.61
CA VAL A 165 4.11 -7.04 19.24
C VAL A 165 3.74 -7.89 20.46
N LEU A 166 4.72 -8.35 21.24
CA LEU A 166 4.48 -9.14 22.44
C LEU A 166 3.69 -8.34 23.48
N LYS A 167 4.05 -7.07 23.71
CA LYS A 167 3.35 -6.18 24.64
C LYS A 167 1.87 -6.04 24.24
N LYS A 168 1.60 -5.65 23.00
CA LYS A 168 0.23 -5.49 22.47
C LYS A 168 -0.54 -6.81 22.48
N ALA A 169 0.10 -7.93 22.19
CA ALA A 169 -0.54 -9.24 22.26
C ALA A 169 -0.96 -9.61 23.69
N HIS A 170 -0.15 -9.32 24.70
CA HIS A 170 -0.52 -9.54 26.10
C HIS A 170 -1.64 -8.61 26.57
N GLU A 171 -1.57 -7.31 26.26
CA GLU A 171 -2.65 -6.35 26.57
C GLU A 171 -4.01 -6.81 26.02
N ARG A 172 -4.00 -7.41 24.82
CA ARG A 172 -5.20 -7.99 24.20
C ARG A 172 -5.70 -9.25 24.88
N ILE A 173 -4.80 -10.10 25.36
CA ILE A 173 -5.15 -11.29 26.14
C ILE A 173 -5.82 -10.87 27.44
N ASP A 174 -5.28 -9.86 28.12
CA ASP A 174 -5.84 -9.30 29.36
C ASP A 174 -7.21 -8.64 29.11
N ALA A 175 -7.41 -8.04 27.94
CA ALA A 175 -8.70 -7.51 27.49
C ALA A 175 -9.69 -8.59 27.00
N HIS A 176 -9.35 -9.88 27.10
CA HIS A 176 -10.17 -11.01 26.62
C HIS A 176 -10.58 -10.92 25.15
N LEU A 177 -9.70 -10.39 24.30
CA LEU A 177 -9.90 -10.30 22.85
C LEU A 177 -9.47 -11.58 22.14
N ALA A 178 -9.87 -11.70 20.87
CA ALA A 178 -9.50 -12.84 20.03
C ALA A 178 -7.98 -13.00 19.91
N THR A 179 -7.53 -14.25 20.07
CA THR A 179 -6.12 -14.64 19.95
C THR A 179 -5.63 -14.53 18.50
N PRO A 180 -4.32 -14.33 18.26
CA PRO A 180 -3.76 -14.28 16.90
C PRO A 180 -4.14 -15.49 16.03
N LYS A 181 -4.23 -16.68 16.63
CA LYS A 181 -4.64 -17.92 15.94
C LYS A 181 -6.12 -17.91 15.52
N GLN A 182 -7.01 -17.40 16.38
CA GLN A 182 -8.43 -17.26 16.07
C GLN A 182 -8.64 -16.21 14.97
N VAL A 183 -7.99 -15.05 15.11
CA VAL A 183 -7.99 -13.96 14.13
C VAL A 183 -7.63 -14.49 12.75
N ARG A 184 -6.46 -15.13 12.62
CA ARG A 184 -5.99 -15.67 11.34
C ARG A 184 -6.91 -16.73 10.74
N MET A 185 -7.50 -17.59 11.57
CA MET A 185 -8.42 -18.61 11.10
C MET A 185 -9.65 -17.95 10.47
N LEU A 186 -10.21 -16.93 11.14
CA LEU A 186 -11.39 -16.20 10.68
C LEU A 186 -11.07 -15.38 9.43
N GLU A 187 -9.92 -14.69 9.38
CA GLU A 187 -9.47 -13.98 8.18
C GLU A 187 -9.33 -14.94 6.98
N ARG A 188 -8.81 -16.16 7.18
CA ARG A 188 -8.74 -17.17 6.11
C ARG A 188 -10.13 -17.57 5.57
N LYS A 189 -11.17 -17.42 6.37
CA LYS A 189 -12.56 -17.65 5.97
C LYS A 189 -13.22 -16.42 5.35
N GLY A 190 -12.50 -15.31 5.23
CA GLY A 190 -12.95 -14.07 4.61
C GLY A 190 -13.56 -13.06 5.59
N PHE A 191 -13.51 -13.31 6.89
CA PHE A 191 -14.01 -12.36 7.89
C PHE A 191 -13.11 -11.13 7.95
N GLN A 192 -13.71 -9.94 7.94
CA GLN A 192 -12.99 -8.67 8.07
C GLN A 192 -12.78 -8.31 9.54
N HIS A 193 -11.57 -7.86 9.88
CA HIS A 193 -11.19 -7.36 11.21
C HIS A 193 -11.59 -8.24 12.42
N PRO A 194 -11.37 -9.57 12.42
CA PRO A 194 -11.67 -10.40 13.60
C PRO A 194 -10.79 -10.07 14.82
N GLY A 195 -9.78 -9.23 14.66
CA GLY A 195 -8.98 -8.68 15.76
C GLY A 195 -9.76 -7.78 16.73
N LEU A 196 -10.93 -7.27 16.33
CA LEU A 196 -11.81 -6.49 17.20
C LEU A 196 -12.80 -7.35 17.99
N TRP A 197 -12.87 -8.65 17.71
CA TRP A 197 -13.82 -9.55 18.35
C TRP A 197 -13.30 -9.99 19.71
N THR A 198 -14.23 -10.28 20.63
CA THR A 198 -13.87 -10.93 21.89
C THR A 198 -13.45 -12.38 21.65
N PHE A 199 -12.71 -12.94 22.61
CA PHE A 199 -12.32 -14.34 22.58
C PHE A 199 -13.54 -15.28 22.47
N GLU A 200 -14.62 -14.95 23.18
CA GLU A 200 -15.86 -15.72 23.17
C GLU A 200 -16.58 -15.64 21.83
N GLN A 201 -16.70 -14.44 21.24
CA GLN A 201 -17.31 -14.24 19.92
C GLN A 201 -16.56 -15.02 18.84
N ALA A 202 -15.24 -14.92 18.83
CA ALA A 202 -14.40 -15.67 17.90
C ALA A 202 -14.53 -17.18 18.11
N SER A 203 -14.53 -17.64 19.36
CA SER A 203 -14.72 -19.06 19.71
C SER A 203 -16.08 -19.59 19.24
N HIS A 204 -17.15 -18.84 19.49
CA HIS A 204 -18.51 -19.19 19.09
C HIS A 204 -18.62 -19.32 17.56
N MET A 205 -18.07 -18.36 16.80
CA MET A 205 -18.03 -18.44 15.34
C MET A 205 -17.22 -19.65 14.86
N MET A 206 -16.06 -19.92 15.48
CA MET A 206 -15.26 -21.09 15.14
C MET A 206 -15.99 -22.41 15.42
N SER A 207 -16.74 -22.51 16.53
CA SER A 207 -17.59 -23.67 16.84
C SER A 207 -18.68 -23.85 15.78
N ARG A 208 -19.34 -22.77 15.37
CA ARG A 208 -20.35 -22.79 14.29
C ARG A 208 -19.75 -23.27 12.96
N LEU A 209 -18.55 -22.79 12.62
CA LEU A 209 -17.81 -23.28 11.46
C LEU A 209 -17.44 -24.75 11.59
N ALA A 210 -16.98 -25.20 12.76
CA ALA A 210 -16.62 -26.60 13.00
C ALA A 210 -17.83 -27.54 12.81
N MET A 211 -19.01 -27.14 13.30
CA MET A 211 -20.27 -27.86 13.07
C MET A 211 -20.63 -27.95 11.58
N ASN A 212 -20.26 -26.94 10.79
CA ASN A 212 -20.46 -26.91 9.34
C ASN A 212 -19.23 -27.37 8.55
N ARG A 213 -18.46 -28.34 9.05
CA ARG A 213 -17.26 -28.91 8.38
C ARG A 213 -16.22 -27.85 7.95
N TRP A 214 -16.10 -26.78 8.74
CA TRP A 214 -15.28 -25.60 8.47
C TRP A 214 -15.67 -24.81 7.21
N ILE A 215 -16.89 -24.96 6.73
CA ILE A 215 -17.43 -24.18 5.61
C ILE A 215 -18.23 -23.02 6.18
N VAL A 216 -18.09 -21.83 5.59
CA VAL A 216 -18.91 -20.68 5.99
C VAL A 216 -20.38 -20.99 5.65
N PRO A 217 -21.31 -20.90 6.62
CA PRO A 217 -22.73 -21.08 6.36
C PRO A 217 -23.25 -20.09 5.32
N ARG A 218 -24.20 -20.52 4.48
CA ARG A 218 -24.72 -19.68 3.36
C ARG A 218 -25.43 -18.41 3.82
N ASP A 219 -25.88 -18.37 5.06
CA ASP A 219 -26.56 -17.23 5.67
C ASP A 219 -25.59 -16.18 6.25
N ILE A 220 -24.28 -16.47 6.27
CA ILE A 220 -23.26 -15.53 6.72
C ILE A 220 -22.46 -15.06 5.52
N ASP A 221 -22.42 -13.74 5.33
CA ASP A 221 -21.42 -13.09 4.49
C ASP A 221 -20.22 -12.68 5.36
N PRO A 222 -19.05 -13.34 5.25
CA PRO A 222 -17.87 -12.99 6.04
C PRO A 222 -17.42 -11.54 5.87
N ALA A 223 -17.62 -10.94 4.70
CA ALA A 223 -17.14 -9.60 4.42
C ALA A 223 -17.88 -8.53 5.23
N THR A 224 -19.14 -8.77 5.58
CA THR A 224 -20.03 -7.82 6.27
C THR A 224 -20.45 -8.27 7.66
N TYR A 225 -19.99 -9.44 8.11
CA TYR A 225 -20.42 -10.04 9.37
C TYR A 225 -19.87 -9.27 10.57
N ASP A 226 -20.75 -8.89 11.49
CA ASP A 226 -20.43 -8.23 12.75
C ASP A 226 -21.02 -9.06 13.91
N PRO A 227 -20.19 -9.56 14.85
CA PRO A 227 -20.66 -10.38 15.96
C PRO A 227 -21.45 -9.60 17.01
N ASN A 228 -21.48 -8.26 16.96
CA ASN A 228 -22.25 -7.42 17.88
C ASN A 228 -23.66 -7.09 17.38
N LYS A 229 -24.00 -7.47 16.14
CA LYS A 229 -25.31 -7.23 15.52
C LYS A 229 -26.26 -8.41 15.64
#